data_AF-A0A2N8TJZ7-F1
#
_entry.id   AF-A0A2N8TJZ7-F1
#
_cell.length_a   1.000
_cell.length_b   1.000
_cell.length_c   1.000
_cell.angle_alpha   90.00
_cell.angle_beta   90.00
_cell.angle_gamma   90.00
#
_symmetry.space_group_name_H-M   'P 1'
#
loop_
_entity.id
_entity.type
_entity.pdbx_description
1 polymer ?
#
loop_
_entity_poly.entity_id
_entity_poly.type
_entity_poly.pdbx_seq_one_letter_code
_entity_poly.pdbx_strand_id
1 'polypeptide(L)'
;MWPKAAEFVHGADLERLASHVLTALRALDAVQHDSATGGTEETPAPETYEAINSAAREVARAFETHAPLGAMLAAEFDALAARQERFGPAAPPPHWVAWQRSLLVPVLYATDRALDQKRTGFGAGRGELTYGEARVGIPDDHRMGAAEKSRVWRLRFRDDPARVATLGAVATSTAQEFTELTRKRLAECEVNQALLFVHGYNVTFRDAAIRAAQIAYDLNFTGVPLLYSWPSKGTVGGYVADENSVSRAVPYFQEFLRLILTGTNVSEVHVLAHSMGNRLLTEALADFDTTSLPEDSGRLGQVVFAAPDVDAEVFRRRLPRIARQAAGCTLYASSVDRALAASRTLAAAPRAGQAGAGIVVAPGLDTVDAGALDTGLMGHSYVGDHTSVLADVYGLLRQALPPSRRFGLVSVPHADGSYWSFQPQK
;
A
#
# COMPACT_ATOMS: atom_id res chain seq x y z
N MET A 1 -1.92 14.43 30.71
CA MET A 1 -2.96 13.76 31.52
C MET A 1 -2.58 13.62 32.99
N TRP A 2 -1.51 12.91 33.38
CA TRP A 2 -1.17 12.68 34.80
C TRP A 2 -1.10 13.94 35.70
N PRO A 3 -0.49 15.07 35.29
CA PRO A 3 -0.46 16.28 36.11
C PRO A 3 -1.86 16.86 36.42
N LYS A 4 -2.84 16.63 35.53
CA LYS A 4 -4.23 17.06 35.70
C LYS A 4 -5.03 16.07 36.55
N ALA A 5 -4.59 14.80 36.69
CA ALA A 5 -5.35 13.78 37.42
C ALA A 5 -5.52 14.10 38.91
N ALA A 6 -4.51 14.73 39.51
CA ALA A 6 -4.52 15.16 40.90
C ALA A 6 -5.52 16.30 41.18
N GLU A 7 -6.05 16.95 40.14
CA GLU A 7 -7.09 17.98 40.25
C GLU A 7 -8.49 17.37 40.41
N PHE A 8 -8.69 16.10 40.04
CA PHE A 8 -10.01 15.44 39.99
C PHE A 8 -10.13 14.20 40.88
N VAL A 9 -9.00 13.60 41.27
CA VAL A 9 -8.95 12.42 42.12
C VAL A 9 -8.01 12.71 43.27
N HIS A 10 -8.41 12.38 44.50
CA HIS A 10 -7.69 12.76 45.72
C HIS A 10 -7.51 11.60 46.69
N GLY A 11 -6.55 11.75 47.61
CA GLY A 11 -6.33 10.81 48.71
C GLY A 11 -6.14 9.37 48.24
N ALA A 12 -6.80 8.44 48.92
CA ALA A 12 -6.67 7.01 48.66
C ALA A 12 -7.10 6.60 47.22
N ASP A 13 -8.00 7.34 46.59
CA ASP A 13 -8.41 7.07 45.20
C ASP A 13 -7.31 7.47 44.21
N LEU A 14 -6.57 8.55 44.49
CA LEU A 14 -5.45 8.97 43.65
C LEU A 14 -4.30 7.97 43.77
N GLU A 15 -4.06 7.46 44.97
CA GLU A 15 -3.07 6.40 45.22
C GLU A 15 -3.45 5.09 44.52
N ARG A 16 -4.73 4.71 44.53
CA ARG A 16 -5.24 3.55 43.79
C ARG A 16 -5.09 3.72 42.28
N LEU A 17 -5.50 4.87 41.74
CA LEU A 17 -5.34 5.21 40.33
C LEU A 17 -3.86 5.19 39.93
N ALA A 18 -2.99 5.77 40.74
CA ALA A 18 -1.54 5.76 40.54
C ALA A 18 -0.98 4.35 40.55
N SER A 19 -1.38 3.54 41.51
CA SER A 19 -0.95 2.15 41.62
C SER A 19 -1.36 1.32 40.40
N HIS A 20 -2.62 1.45 39.94
CA HIS A 20 -3.12 0.74 38.75
C HIS A 20 -2.39 1.17 37.48
N VAL A 21 -2.25 2.47 37.26
CA VAL A 21 -1.56 3.01 36.07
C VAL A 21 -0.09 2.62 36.10
N LEU A 22 0.59 2.73 37.24
CA LEU A 22 2.00 2.36 37.38
C LEU A 22 2.20 0.85 37.20
N THR A 23 1.26 0.02 37.64
CA THR A 23 1.30 -1.44 37.42
C THR A 23 1.20 -1.77 35.94
N ALA A 24 0.23 -1.18 35.24
CA ALA A 24 0.08 -1.38 33.80
C ALA A 24 1.30 -0.84 33.02
N LEU A 25 1.85 0.32 33.41
CA LEU A 25 3.06 0.87 32.80
C LEU A 25 4.32 0.05 33.10
N ARG A 26 4.43 -0.56 34.29
CA ARG A 26 5.53 -1.48 34.62
C ARG A 26 5.40 -2.80 33.88
N ALA A 27 4.19 -3.31 33.69
CA ALA A 27 3.95 -4.47 32.85
C ALA A 27 4.36 -4.16 31.40
N LEU A 28 4.01 -2.98 30.90
CA LEU A 28 4.46 -2.49 29.59
C LEU A 28 5.99 -2.40 29.51
N ASP A 29 6.64 -1.83 30.54
CA ASP A 29 8.10 -1.67 30.59
C ASP A 29 8.84 -3.01 30.69
N ALA A 30 8.32 -3.96 31.48
CA ALA A 30 8.88 -5.31 31.61
C ALA A 30 8.80 -6.09 30.30
N VAL A 31 7.65 -6.02 29.60
CA VAL A 31 7.45 -6.62 28.27
C VAL A 31 8.39 -5.97 27.23
N GLN A 32 8.66 -4.66 27.37
CA GLN A 32 9.61 -3.93 26.52
C GLN A 32 11.08 -4.28 26.83
N HIS A 33 11.43 -4.62 28.07
CA HIS A 33 12.79 -5.01 28.48
C HIS A 33 13.14 -6.46 28.13
N ASP A 34 12.23 -7.43 28.34
CA ASP A 34 12.44 -8.84 27.93
C ASP A 34 12.62 -8.98 26.41
N SER A 35 11.99 -8.08 25.66
CA SER A 35 12.16 -7.98 24.21
C SER A 35 13.54 -7.47 23.77
N ALA A 36 14.29 -6.81 24.65
CA ALA A 36 15.56 -6.13 24.34
C ALA A 36 16.79 -6.97 24.73
N THR A 37 16.63 -7.97 25.59
CA THR A 37 17.70 -8.84 26.10
C THR A 37 17.85 -10.15 25.34
N GLY A 38 16.85 -10.56 24.55
CA GLY A 38 16.92 -11.69 23.61
C GLY A 38 17.65 -11.33 22.32
N GLY A 39 18.97 -11.51 22.30
CA GLY A 39 19.89 -11.07 21.23
C GLY A 39 19.81 -11.79 19.87
N THR A 40 18.64 -12.09 19.35
CA THR A 40 18.44 -12.58 17.97
C THR A 40 17.28 -11.85 17.33
N GLU A 41 17.45 -11.40 16.08
CA GLU A 41 16.44 -10.73 15.23
C GLU A 41 15.22 -11.64 14.94
N GLU A 42 14.44 -11.99 15.95
CA GLU A 42 13.15 -12.64 15.81
C GLU A 42 12.01 -11.64 16.10
N THR A 43 10.96 -11.75 15.30
CA THR A 43 9.71 -11.00 15.48
C THR A 43 9.13 -11.37 16.87
N PRO A 44 8.72 -10.41 17.72
CA PRO A 44 8.12 -10.73 19.02
C PRO A 44 6.96 -11.71 18.87
N ALA A 45 6.80 -12.63 19.84
CA ALA A 45 5.69 -13.55 19.84
C ALA A 45 4.35 -12.78 19.88
N PRO A 46 3.27 -13.29 19.25
CA PRO A 46 1.93 -12.70 19.31
C PRO A 46 1.48 -12.33 20.74
N GLU A 47 1.89 -13.14 21.72
CA GLU A 47 1.63 -12.97 23.15
C GLU A 47 2.22 -11.67 23.72
N THR A 48 3.34 -11.19 23.18
CA THR A 48 3.99 -9.91 23.55
C THR A 48 3.12 -8.71 23.14
N TYR A 49 2.47 -8.79 21.97
CA TYR A 49 1.58 -7.72 21.49
C TYR A 49 0.25 -7.70 22.24
N GLU A 50 -0.26 -8.87 22.61
CA GLU A 50 -1.44 -9.00 23.46
C GLU A 50 -1.20 -8.36 24.84
N ALA A 51 0.00 -8.54 25.42
CA ALA A 51 0.39 -7.92 26.68
C ALA A 51 0.48 -6.39 26.60
N ILE A 52 1.04 -5.82 25.52
CA ILE A 52 1.10 -4.37 25.29
C ILE A 52 -0.32 -3.78 25.15
N ASN A 53 -1.17 -4.43 24.35
CA ASN A 53 -2.57 -4.02 24.16
C ASN A 53 -3.40 -4.20 25.45
N SER A 54 -3.08 -5.19 26.28
CA SER A 54 -3.70 -5.34 27.60
C SER A 54 -3.33 -4.18 28.51
N ALA A 55 -2.04 -3.84 28.61
CA ALA A 55 -1.57 -2.73 29.43
C ALA A 55 -2.17 -1.38 29.00
N ALA A 56 -2.25 -1.11 27.69
CA ALA A 56 -2.89 0.11 27.17
C ALA A 56 -4.39 0.18 27.51
N ARG A 57 -5.12 -0.94 27.38
CA ARG A 57 -6.53 -1.04 27.78
C ARG A 57 -6.73 -0.87 29.28
N GLU A 58 -5.82 -1.37 30.10
CA GLU A 58 -5.86 -1.21 31.55
C GLU A 58 -5.64 0.25 31.97
N VAL A 59 -4.71 0.95 31.33
CA VAL A 59 -4.52 2.40 31.56
C VAL A 59 -5.77 3.17 31.13
N ALA A 60 -6.33 2.90 29.95
CA ALA A 60 -7.55 3.56 29.50
C ALA A 60 -8.73 3.32 30.48
N ARG A 61 -8.97 2.07 30.87
CA ARG A 61 -10.02 1.70 31.85
C ARG A 61 -9.81 2.37 33.22
N ALA A 62 -8.57 2.50 33.68
CA ALA A 62 -8.27 3.14 34.95
C ALA A 62 -8.68 4.63 34.93
N PHE A 63 -8.51 5.32 33.81
CA PHE A 63 -8.96 6.70 33.65
C PHE A 63 -10.46 6.81 33.36
N GLU A 64 -11.05 5.87 32.61
CA GLU A 64 -12.49 5.83 32.29
C GLU A 64 -13.38 5.68 33.53
N THR A 65 -12.87 4.99 34.57
CA THR A 65 -13.60 4.83 35.83
C THR A 65 -13.67 6.10 36.68
N HIS A 66 -12.95 7.17 36.30
CA HIS A 66 -12.91 8.43 37.02
C HIS A 66 -13.37 9.58 36.11
N ALA A 67 -14.60 10.07 36.30
CA ALA A 67 -15.05 11.29 35.62
C ALA A 67 -14.39 12.54 36.25
N PRO A 68 -13.95 13.54 35.47
CA PRO A 68 -14.02 13.68 34.02
C PRO A 68 -12.80 13.12 33.28
N LEU A 69 -11.87 12.44 33.97
CA LEU A 69 -10.59 11.99 33.42
C LEU A 69 -10.73 11.07 32.21
N GLY A 70 -11.73 10.18 32.19
CA GLY A 70 -12.03 9.34 31.03
C GLY A 70 -12.38 10.14 29.78
N ALA A 71 -13.29 11.10 29.91
CA ALA A 71 -13.70 11.98 28.82
C ALA A 71 -12.57 12.91 28.37
N MET A 72 -11.75 13.39 29.31
CA MET A 72 -10.56 14.20 28.99
C MET A 72 -9.48 13.37 28.28
N LEU A 73 -9.28 12.11 28.66
CA LEU A 73 -8.36 11.21 27.99
C LEU A 73 -8.81 10.94 26.55
N ALA A 74 -10.10 10.64 26.36
CA ALA A 74 -10.70 10.50 25.04
C ALA A 74 -10.57 11.77 24.20
N ALA A 75 -10.89 12.94 24.77
CA ALA A 75 -10.79 14.22 24.07
C ALA A 75 -9.34 14.61 23.71
N GLU A 76 -8.35 14.27 24.52
CA GLU A 76 -6.93 14.46 24.17
C GLU A 76 -6.51 13.49 23.04
N PHE A 77 -7.01 12.26 23.03
CA PHE A 77 -6.82 11.35 21.90
C PHE A 77 -7.49 11.87 20.62
N ASP A 78 -8.73 12.36 20.71
CA ASP A 78 -9.47 12.95 19.60
C ASP A 78 -8.79 14.23 19.11
N ALA A 79 -8.26 15.06 20.01
CA ALA A 79 -7.52 16.27 19.66
C ALA A 79 -6.16 15.95 19.02
N LEU A 80 -5.48 14.90 19.47
CA LEU A 80 -4.27 14.39 18.83
C LEU A 80 -4.58 13.87 17.42
N ALA A 81 -5.69 13.15 17.26
CA ALA A 81 -6.18 12.68 15.96
C ALA A 81 -6.63 13.83 15.03
N ALA A 82 -7.26 14.88 15.58
CA ALA A 82 -7.76 16.03 14.82
C ALA A 82 -6.67 17.05 14.44
N ARG A 83 -5.54 17.09 15.16
CA ARG A 83 -4.38 17.95 14.86
C ARG A 83 -3.48 17.39 13.76
N GLN A 84 -3.74 16.18 13.29
CA GLN A 84 -3.08 15.62 12.11
C GLN A 84 -3.92 15.93 10.87
N GLU A 85 -3.27 16.38 9.80
CA GLU A 85 -3.90 16.49 8.47
C GLU A 85 -4.46 15.12 8.10
N ARG A 86 -5.77 14.94 8.29
CA ARG A 86 -6.47 13.69 8.01
C ARG A 86 -6.50 13.52 6.50
N PHE A 87 -5.61 12.71 5.97
CA PHE A 87 -5.70 12.23 4.59
C PHE A 87 -6.46 10.91 4.60
N GLY A 88 -7.37 10.74 3.63
CA GLY A 88 -8.35 9.65 3.56
C GLY A 88 -9.70 10.16 3.01
N PRO A 89 -10.66 9.29 2.66
CA PRO A 89 -11.97 9.74 2.21
C PRO A 89 -12.73 10.54 3.27
N ALA A 90 -13.25 11.71 2.89
CA ALA A 90 -14.15 12.48 3.76
C ALA A 90 -15.41 11.67 4.15
N ALA A 91 -15.85 10.80 3.24
CA ALA A 91 -16.79 9.71 3.49
C ALA A 91 -16.20 8.43 2.89
N PRO A 92 -15.77 7.44 3.69
CA PRO A 92 -15.23 6.20 3.16
C PRO A 92 -16.30 5.37 2.46
N PRO A 93 -15.94 4.54 1.46
CA PRO A 93 -16.89 3.63 0.82
C PRO A 93 -17.67 2.80 1.86
N PRO A 94 -18.96 2.45 1.63
CA PRO A 94 -19.81 1.81 2.65
C PRO A 94 -19.26 0.49 3.22
N HIS A 95 -18.39 -0.17 2.46
CA HIS A 95 -17.77 -1.43 2.81
C HIS A 95 -16.50 -1.28 3.67
N TRP A 96 -16.04 -0.05 3.91
CA TRP A 96 -14.94 0.26 4.84
C TRP A 96 -15.51 0.44 6.24
N VAL A 97 -15.00 -0.33 7.20
CA VAL A 97 -15.56 -0.38 8.54
C VAL A 97 -14.66 0.38 9.50
N ALA A 98 -15.19 1.42 10.14
CA ALA A 98 -14.50 2.06 11.26
C ALA A 98 -14.35 1.05 12.41
N TRP A 99 -13.12 0.84 12.88
CA TRP A 99 -12.82 -0.09 13.96
C TRP A 99 -11.75 0.50 14.87
N GLN A 100 -12.18 0.98 16.04
CA GLN A 100 -11.33 1.72 16.98
C GLN A 100 -10.70 2.97 16.34
N ARG A 101 -9.38 3.18 16.51
CA ARG A 101 -8.59 4.27 15.89
C ARG A 101 -8.06 3.84 14.51
N SER A 102 -8.83 3.07 13.77
CA SER A 102 -8.44 2.59 12.45
C SER A 102 -9.63 2.43 11.54
N LEU A 103 -9.38 2.57 10.25
CA LEU A 103 -10.31 2.28 9.18
C LEU A 103 -9.96 0.93 8.56
N LEU A 104 -10.87 -0.04 8.64
CA LEU A 104 -10.71 -1.33 7.98
C LEU A 104 -10.99 -1.16 6.48
N VAL A 105 -9.94 -1.16 5.70
CA VAL A 105 -9.97 -1.15 4.24
C VAL A 105 -9.93 -2.60 3.73
N PRO A 106 -11.00 -3.09 3.11
CA PRO A 106 -11.01 -4.42 2.55
C PRO A 106 -10.40 -4.41 1.14
N VAL A 107 -9.39 -5.26 0.94
CA VAL A 107 -8.71 -5.46 -0.34
C VAL A 107 -9.11 -6.82 -0.88
N LEU A 108 -9.78 -6.84 -2.03
CA LEU A 108 -10.00 -8.10 -2.72
C LEU A 108 -8.71 -8.51 -3.43
N TYR A 109 -8.38 -9.80 -3.44
CA TYR A 109 -7.12 -10.27 -4.02
C TYR A 109 -7.28 -11.47 -4.93
N ALA A 110 -6.34 -11.60 -5.85
CA ALA A 110 -5.96 -12.87 -6.48
C ALA A 110 -4.47 -13.13 -6.27
N THR A 111 -4.09 -14.40 -6.12
CA THR A 111 -2.71 -14.80 -5.81
C THR A 111 -2.41 -16.18 -6.36
N ASP A 112 -1.24 -16.37 -6.97
CA ASP A 112 -0.70 -17.68 -7.36
C ASP A 112 0.39 -18.17 -6.37
N ARG A 113 0.35 -17.65 -5.14
CA ARG A 113 1.15 -18.12 -4.00
C ARG A 113 0.56 -19.39 -3.38
N ALA A 114 1.41 -20.24 -2.87
CA ALA A 114 1.00 -21.36 -2.03
C ALA A 114 0.46 -20.85 -0.68
N LEU A 115 -0.63 -21.46 -0.21
CA LEU A 115 -1.14 -21.27 1.14
C LEU A 115 -0.05 -21.64 2.16
N ASP A 116 0.14 -20.78 3.16
CA ASP A 116 1.03 -21.08 4.28
C ASP A 116 0.25 -21.88 5.33
N GLN A 117 0.64 -23.15 5.54
CA GLN A 117 -0.03 -24.00 6.53
C GLN A 117 0.26 -23.58 7.99
N LYS A 118 1.27 -22.73 8.22
CA LYS A 118 1.72 -22.33 9.55
C LYS A 118 1.31 -20.90 9.95
N ARG A 119 0.83 -20.09 9.00
CA ARG A 119 0.42 -18.69 9.21
C ARG A 119 -0.93 -18.44 8.55
N THR A 120 -1.66 -17.44 9.02
CA THR A 120 -2.86 -16.98 8.30
C THR A 120 -2.45 -16.32 6.98
N GLY A 121 -2.74 -16.97 5.85
CA GLY A 121 -2.56 -16.41 4.50
C GLY A 121 -1.62 -17.21 3.59
N PHE A 122 -0.78 -16.50 2.83
CA PHE A 122 0.02 -17.07 1.74
C PHE A 122 1.52 -16.87 1.95
N GLY A 123 2.30 -17.89 1.59
CA GLY A 123 3.76 -17.89 1.68
C GLY A 123 4.45 -17.35 0.42
N ALA A 124 5.74 -17.66 0.32
CA ALA A 124 6.57 -17.37 -0.86
C ALA A 124 6.55 -18.49 -1.92
N GLY A 125 5.96 -19.64 -1.58
CA GLY A 125 5.84 -20.79 -2.49
C GLY A 125 4.90 -20.52 -3.67
N ARG A 126 5.04 -21.30 -4.74
CA ARG A 126 4.16 -21.27 -5.91
C ARG A 126 2.94 -22.16 -5.66
N GLY A 127 1.75 -21.65 -5.96
CA GLY A 127 0.48 -22.36 -5.87
C GLY A 127 -0.38 -22.14 -7.11
N GLU A 128 -1.62 -22.63 -7.06
CA GLU A 128 -2.66 -22.33 -8.05
C GLU A 128 -3.30 -20.96 -7.79
N LEU A 129 -3.95 -20.40 -8.81
CA LEU A 129 -4.66 -19.13 -8.70
C LEU A 129 -5.79 -19.22 -7.67
N THR A 130 -5.71 -18.40 -6.63
CA THR A 130 -6.65 -18.34 -5.52
C THR A 130 -7.17 -16.92 -5.35
N TYR A 131 -8.46 -16.79 -5.01
CA TYR A 131 -9.14 -15.51 -4.82
C TYR A 131 -9.52 -15.30 -3.36
N GLY A 132 -9.78 -14.06 -2.95
CA GLY A 132 -10.25 -13.79 -1.61
C GLY A 132 -10.36 -12.33 -1.20
N GLU A 133 -10.53 -12.12 0.10
CA GLU A 133 -10.58 -10.81 0.75
C GLU A 133 -9.56 -10.75 1.89
N ALA A 134 -8.77 -9.68 1.91
CA ALA A 134 -7.90 -9.30 3.01
C ALA A 134 -8.45 -8.02 3.65
N ARG A 135 -8.67 -8.01 4.96
CA ARG A 135 -9.05 -6.79 5.69
C ARG A 135 -7.82 -6.15 6.30
N VAL A 136 -7.56 -4.90 5.97
CA VAL A 136 -6.41 -4.16 6.50
C VAL A 136 -6.90 -3.01 7.36
N GLY A 137 -6.52 -2.96 8.63
CA GLY A 137 -6.73 -1.77 9.44
C GLY A 137 -5.70 -0.72 9.10
N ILE A 138 -6.13 0.49 8.75
CA ILE A 138 -5.27 1.66 8.56
C ILE A 138 -5.52 2.62 9.72
N PRO A 139 -4.50 2.98 10.50
CA PRO A 139 -4.61 3.92 11.59
C PRO A 139 -5.22 5.26 11.19
N ASP A 140 -6.04 5.83 12.07
CA ASP A 140 -6.68 7.14 11.87
C ASP A 140 -5.67 8.30 11.87
N ASP A 141 -4.43 8.06 12.31
CA ASP A 141 -3.30 8.99 12.31
C ASP A 141 -2.33 8.79 11.13
N HIS A 142 -2.69 7.95 10.15
CA HIS A 142 -1.89 7.70 8.95
C HIS A 142 -1.66 8.98 8.13
N ARG A 143 -0.40 9.23 7.75
CA ARG A 143 -0.01 10.39 6.93
C ARG A 143 0.20 9.94 5.49
N MET A 144 -0.39 10.67 4.54
CA MET A 144 -0.26 10.39 3.10
C MET A 144 1.20 10.20 2.68
N GLY A 145 1.51 9.08 2.01
CA GLY A 145 2.86 8.80 1.49
C GLY A 145 3.89 8.44 2.55
N ALA A 146 3.51 8.37 3.83
CA ALA A 146 4.34 7.73 4.83
C ALA A 146 4.19 6.21 4.67
N ALA A 147 5.26 5.52 4.25
CA ALA A 147 5.37 4.13 4.64
C ALA A 147 5.56 4.09 6.16
N GLU A 148 4.61 3.50 6.86
CA GLU A 148 4.86 3.02 8.21
C GLU A 148 5.99 2.00 8.11
N LYS A 149 7.15 2.40 8.61
CA LYS A 149 8.34 1.58 8.56
C LYS A 149 8.45 0.82 9.87
N SER A 150 8.65 -0.49 9.76
CA SER A 150 9.69 -1.11 10.58
C SER A 150 11.04 -0.51 10.12
N ARG A 151 11.59 0.48 10.86
CA ARG A 151 12.86 1.17 10.52
C ARG A 151 13.95 0.72 11.49
N VAL A 152 14.90 -0.04 10.96
CA VAL A 152 15.97 -0.75 11.68
C VAL A 152 17.02 0.15 12.36
N TRP A 153 17.04 1.50 12.27
CA TRP A 153 18.08 2.30 12.97
C TRP A 153 17.68 3.73 13.39
N ARG A 154 16.74 3.87 14.33
CA ARG A 154 16.78 4.97 15.33
C ARG A 154 16.34 4.44 16.69
N LEU A 155 17.20 4.66 17.69
CA LEU A 155 16.92 4.37 19.09
C LEU A 155 15.56 4.96 19.51
N ARG A 156 14.76 4.10 20.16
CA ARG A 156 13.56 4.36 20.99
C ARG A 156 12.17 4.36 20.31
N PHE A 157 11.36 3.42 20.84
CA PHE A 157 9.90 3.22 20.80
C PHE A 157 9.30 2.49 19.58
N ARG A 158 8.76 1.29 19.87
CA ARG A 158 8.12 0.29 18.97
C ARG A 158 6.67 0.64 18.58
N ASP A 159 6.25 -0.03 17.51
CA ASP A 159 4.99 -0.02 16.78
C ASP A 159 3.72 -0.28 17.63
N ASP A 160 2.79 0.68 17.60
CA ASP A 160 1.44 0.62 18.19
C ASP A 160 0.45 0.19 17.08
N PRO A 161 -0.44 -0.81 17.28
CA PRO A 161 -1.46 -1.21 16.29
C PRO A 161 -2.44 -0.09 15.91
N ALA A 162 -2.58 0.93 16.76
CA ALA A 162 -3.32 2.16 16.44
C ALA A 162 -2.47 3.16 15.63
N ARG A 163 -1.28 2.77 15.18
CA ARG A 163 -0.29 3.56 14.42
C ARG A 163 0.44 2.76 13.33
N VAL A 164 0.10 1.48 13.15
CA VAL A 164 0.63 0.63 12.08
C VAL A 164 -0.48 -0.19 11.44
N ALA A 165 -0.50 -0.20 10.11
CA ALA A 165 -1.47 -0.93 9.33
C ALA A 165 -1.31 -2.45 9.52
N THR A 166 -2.41 -3.13 9.82
CA THR A 166 -2.41 -4.55 10.18
C THR A 166 -3.28 -5.36 9.23
N LEU A 167 -2.75 -6.48 8.74
CA LEU A 167 -3.55 -7.48 8.04
C LEU A 167 -4.36 -8.28 9.06
N GLY A 168 -5.68 -8.16 8.99
CA GLY A 168 -6.64 -8.92 9.78
C GLY A 168 -7.01 -10.24 9.11
N ALA A 169 -8.31 -10.48 8.91
CA ALA A 169 -8.80 -11.73 8.32
C ALA A 169 -8.40 -11.85 6.84
N VAL A 170 -7.95 -13.05 6.46
CA VAL A 170 -7.69 -13.47 5.08
C VAL A 170 -8.64 -14.62 4.79
N ALA A 171 -9.61 -14.40 3.90
CA ALA A 171 -10.59 -15.41 3.51
C ALA A 171 -10.38 -15.81 2.05
N THR A 172 -10.25 -17.09 1.78
CA THR A 172 -10.23 -17.64 0.41
C THR A 172 -11.65 -17.79 -0.13
N SER A 173 -11.81 -17.64 -1.44
CA SER A 173 -13.08 -17.78 -2.14
C SER A 173 -12.89 -18.43 -3.51
N THR A 174 -13.97 -18.99 -4.05
CA THR A 174 -14.04 -19.40 -5.45
C THR A 174 -14.07 -18.19 -6.38
N ALA A 175 -13.78 -18.38 -7.67
CA ALA A 175 -13.87 -17.32 -8.68
C ALA A 175 -15.29 -16.73 -8.77
N GLN A 176 -16.33 -17.55 -8.58
CA GLN A 176 -17.72 -17.11 -8.60
C GLN A 176 -18.03 -16.21 -7.40
N GLU A 177 -17.72 -16.66 -6.18
CA GLU A 177 -17.93 -15.88 -4.95
C GLU A 177 -17.16 -14.55 -4.99
N PHE A 178 -15.92 -14.59 -5.47
CA PHE A 178 -15.10 -13.38 -5.69
C PHE A 178 -15.80 -12.40 -6.65
N THR A 179 -16.31 -12.90 -7.77
CA THR A 179 -16.96 -12.08 -8.79
C THR A 179 -18.26 -11.46 -8.26
N GLU A 180 -19.08 -12.23 -7.56
CA GLU A 180 -20.33 -11.76 -6.93
C GLU A 180 -20.05 -10.69 -5.87
N LEU A 181 -19.06 -10.91 -5.00
CA LEU A 181 -18.64 -9.93 -4.00
C LEU A 181 -18.09 -8.64 -4.64
N THR A 182 -17.29 -8.77 -5.71
CA THR A 182 -16.75 -7.62 -6.43
C THR A 182 -17.87 -6.81 -7.07
N ARG A 183 -18.82 -7.46 -7.76
CA ARG A 183 -19.99 -6.80 -8.36
C ARG A 183 -20.82 -6.06 -7.32
N LYS A 184 -21.09 -6.69 -6.19
CA LYS A 184 -21.83 -6.07 -5.07
C LYS A 184 -21.13 -4.79 -4.61
N ARG A 185 -19.82 -4.83 -4.36
CA ARG A 185 -19.07 -3.67 -3.90
C ARG A 185 -19.02 -2.56 -4.94
N LEU A 186 -18.81 -2.89 -6.21
CA LEU A 186 -18.82 -1.90 -7.30
C LEU A 186 -20.15 -1.15 -7.39
N ALA A 187 -21.28 -1.83 -7.14
CA ALA A 187 -22.60 -1.22 -7.12
C ALA A 187 -22.86 -0.31 -5.90
N GLU A 188 -22.12 -0.49 -4.80
CA GLU A 188 -22.22 0.28 -3.55
C GLU A 188 -21.23 1.46 -3.48
N CYS A 189 -20.21 1.47 -4.35
CA CYS A 189 -19.17 2.50 -4.40
C CYS A 189 -19.65 3.78 -5.11
N GLU A 190 -19.01 4.92 -4.80
CA GLU A 190 -19.28 6.19 -5.48
C GLU A 190 -18.92 6.12 -6.97
N VAL A 191 -17.84 5.40 -7.28
CA VAL A 191 -17.38 5.14 -8.64
C VAL A 191 -17.39 3.64 -8.94
N ASN A 192 -17.93 3.26 -10.10
CA ASN A 192 -17.87 1.89 -10.61
C ASN A 192 -16.48 1.61 -11.24
N GLN A 193 -15.43 1.71 -10.42
CA GLN A 193 -14.05 1.55 -10.86
C GLN A 193 -13.29 0.69 -9.85
N ALA A 194 -12.24 0.03 -10.33
CA ALA A 194 -11.33 -0.73 -9.49
C ALA A 194 -9.88 -0.22 -9.60
N LEU A 195 -9.13 -0.31 -8.50
CA LEU A 195 -7.71 -0.01 -8.46
C LEU A 195 -6.93 -1.28 -8.16
N LEU A 196 -6.28 -1.84 -9.18
CA LEU A 196 -5.46 -3.05 -9.10
C LEU A 196 -4.01 -2.72 -8.80
N PHE A 197 -3.54 -3.10 -7.62
CA PHE A 197 -2.13 -3.01 -7.24
C PHE A 197 -1.38 -4.31 -7.56
N VAL A 198 -0.20 -4.18 -8.16
CA VAL A 198 0.74 -5.28 -8.43
C VAL A 198 2.08 -4.96 -7.78
N HIS A 199 2.46 -5.77 -6.78
CA HIS A 199 3.66 -5.50 -5.98
C HIS A 199 4.97 -5.85 -6.73
N GLY A 200 6.10 -5.36 -6.20
CA GLY A 200 7.45 -5.62 -6.72
C GLY A 200 8.12 -6.88 -6.14
N TYR A 201 9.42 -7.02 -6.37
CA TYR A 201 10.24 -8.13 -5.84
C TYR A 201 10.35 -8.06 -4.32
N ASN A 202 10.65 -9.18 -3.66
CA ASN A 202 10.93 -9.22 -2.21
C ASN A 202 9.78 -8.71 -1.32
N VAL A 203 8.54 -9.04 -1.65
CA VAL A 203 7.34 -8.57 -0.92
C VAL A 203 6.53 -9.76 -0.45
N THR A 204 6.18 -9.82 0.84
CA THR A 204 5.29 -10.87 1.35
C THR A 204 3.84 -10.60 0.96
N PHE A 205 2.96 -11.61 0.99
CA PHE A 205 1.53 -11.40 0.77
C PHE A 205 0.96 -10.34 1.72
N ARG A 206 1.38 -10.39 2.99
CA ARG A 206 0.98 -9.43 4.03
C ARG A 206 1.34 -8.00 3.66
N ASP A 207 2.59 -7.76 3.29
CA ASP A 207 3.08 -6.43 2.94
C ASP A 207 2.39 -5.89 1.68
N ALA A 208 2.11 -6.77 0.70
CA ALA A 208 1.39 -6.40 -0.50
C ALA A 208 -0.07 -5.99 -0.21
N ALA A 209 -0.77 -6.73 0.65
CA ALA A 209 -2.14 -6.41 1.07
C ALA A 209 -2.21 -5.09 1.84
N ILE A 210 -1.32 -4.90 2.82
CA ILE A 210 -1.22 -3.64 3.57
C ILE A 210 -0.96 -2.47 2.60
N ARG A 211 -0.04 -2.67 1.65
CA ARG A 211 0.30 -1.62 0.68
C ARG A 211 -0.86 -1.26 -0.24
N ALA A 212 -1.61 -2.25 -0.74
CA ALA A 212 -2.79 -2.00 -1.57
C ALA A 212 -3.84 -1.16 -0.83
N ALA A 213 -4.09 -1.50 0.44
CA ALA A 213 -4.99 -0.73 1.30
C ALA A 213 -4.50 0.71 1.52
N GLN A 214 -3.22 0.89 1.87
CA GLN A 214 -2.61 2.21 2.08
C GLN A 214 -2.68 3.07 0.81
N ILE A 215 -2.41 2.49 -0.36
CA ILE A 215 -2.53 3.20 -1.64
C ILE A 215 -3.97 3.65 -1.87
N ALA A 216 -4.96 2.76 -1.69
CA ALA A 216 -6.36 3.13 -1.88
C ALA A 216 -6.81 4.23 -0.91
N TYR A 217 -6.38 4.15 0.35
CA TYR A 217 -6.65 5.13 1.38
C TYR A 217 -6.02 6.50 1.08
N ASP A 218 -4.72 6.51 0.76
CA ASP A 218 -3.97 7.73 0.44
C ASP A 218 -4.49 8.42 -0.81
N LEU A 219 -4.88 7.64 -1.82
CA LEU A 219 -5.47 8.16 -3.05
C LEU A 219 -6.95 8.53 -2.89
N ASN A 220 -7.54 8.37 -1.70
CA ASN A 220 -8.97 8.55 -1.49
C ASN A 220 -9.77 7.88 -2.62
N PHE A 221 -9.39 6.63 -2.94
CA PHE A 221 -9.97 5.90 -4.05
C PHE A 221 -11.33 5.35 -3.60
N THR A 222 -12.41 5.92 -4.12
CA THR A 222 -13.78 5.60 -3.69
C THR A 222 -14.42 4.44 -4.47
N GLY A 223 -13.63 3.70 -5.23
CA GLY A 223 -13.98 2.44 -5.88
C GLY A 223 -13.52 1.20 -5.10
N VAL A 224 -13.29 0.08 -5.80
CA VAL A 224 -12.88 -1.19 -5.19
C VAL A 224 -11.35 -1.38 -5.26
N PRO A 225 -10.64 -1.50 -4.13
CA PRO A 225 -9.22 -1.86 -4.11
C PRO A 225 -9.01 -3.35 -4.42
N LEU A 226 -8.14 -3.64 -5.38
CA LEU A 226 -7.75 -4.98 -5.80
C LEU A 226 -6.23 -5.18 -5.62
N LEU A 227 -5.82 -6.41 -5.31
CA LEU A 227 -4.41 -6.82 -5.25
C LEU A 227 -4.19 -8.06 -6.15
N TYR A 228 -3.14 -8.03 -6.97
CA TYR A 228 -2.54 -9.26 -7.48
C TYR A 228 -1.22 -9.55 -6.78
N SER A 229 -1.13 -10.70 -6.12
CA SER A 229 0.04 -11.10 -5.32
C SER A 229 0.74 -12.31 -5.93
N TRP A 230 1.87 -12.10 -6.59
CA TRP A 230 2.67 -13.15 -7.22
C TRP A 230 3.75 -13.68 -6.27
N PRO A 231 4.24 -14.93 -6.40
CA PRO A 231 5.16 -15.57 -5.45
C PRO A 231 6.59 -15.02 -5.53
N SER A 232 6.77 -13.79 -5.03
CA SER A 232 8.10 -13.23 -4.77
C SER A 232 8.67 -13.79 -3.47
N LYS A 233 9.97 -14.09 -3.48
CA LYS A 233 10.64 -14.87 -2.41
C LYS A 233 10.80 -14.16 -1.07
N GLY A 234 10.51 -12.87 -0.97
CA GLY A 234 10.68 -12.11 0.27
C GLY A 234 12.11 -12.11 0.82
N THR A 235 13.13 -12.45 -0.01
CA THR A 235 14.55 -12.33 0.32
C THR A 235 15.40 -11.76 -0.83
N VAL A 236 16.48 -11.03 -0.51
CA VAL A 236 17.38 -10.33 -1.46
C VAL A 236 18.12 -11.30 -2.42
N GLY A 237 18.45 -12.52 -1.98
CA GLY A 237 19.11 -13.53 -2.82
C GLY A 237 18.21 -14.21 -3.86
N GLY A 238 16.92 -13.85 -3.91
CA GLY A 238 15.91 -14.51 -4.74
C GLY A 238 15.77 -13.97 -6.17
N TYR A 239 16.51 -12.93 -6.56
CA TYR A 239 16.22 -12.13 -7.76
C TYR A 239 16.00 -12.95 -9.05
N VAL A 240 16.90 -13.86 -9.41
CA VAL A 240 16.75 -14.73 -10.60
C VAL A 240 15.56 -15.69 -10.47
N ALA A 241 15.29 -16.16 -9.27
CA ALA A 241 14.14 -17.04 -9.03
C ALA A 241 12.80 -16.27 -9.05
N ASP A 242 12.81 -14.99 -8.68
CA ASP A 242 11.68 -14.07 -8.82
C ASP A 242 11.40 -13.77 -10.29
N GLU A 243 12.43 -13.63 -11.15
CA GLU A 243 12.25 -13.53 -12.61
C GLU A 243 11.49 -14.75 -13.18
N ASN A 244 11.90 -15.96 -12.81
CA ASN A 244 11.19 -17.18 -13.21
C ASN A 244 9.77 -17.29 -12.62
N SER A 245 9.51 -16.64 -11.48
CA SER A 245 8.16 -16.60 -10.88
C SER A 245 7.27 -15.60 -11.62
N VAL A 246 7.82 -14.48 -12.09
CA VAL A 246 7.08 -13.50 -12.91
C VAL A 246 6.53 -14.16 -14.18
N SER A 247 7.36 -14.83 -14.97
CA SER A 247 6.90 -15.46 -16.22
C SER A 247 5.83 -16.53 -15.97
N ARG A 248 5.88 -17.25 -14.84
CA ARG A 248 4.83 -18.18 -14.44
C ARG A 248 3.52 -17.46 -14.07
N ALA A 249 3.60 -16.30 -13.45
CA ALA A 249 2.44 -15.54 -13.01
C ALA A 249 1.68 -14.85 -14.16
N VAL A 250 2.30 -14.67 -15.33
CA VAL A 250 1.69 -14.02 -16.51
C VAL A 250 0.31 -14.62 -16.87
N PRO A 251 0.16 -15.93 -17.15
CA PRO A 251 -1.14 -16.50 -17.51
C PRO A 251 -2.18 -16.36 -16.39
N TYR A 252 -1.79 -16.50 -15.13
CA TYR A 252 -2.70 -16.32 -13.99
C TYR A 252 -3.15 -14.88 -13.82
N PHE A 253 -2.26 -13.90 -14.05
CA PHE A 253 -2.62 -12.49 -14.04
C PHE A 253 -3.59 -12.15 -15.19
N GLN A 254 -3.36 -12.70 -16.39
CA GLN A 254 -4.27 -12.54 -17.53
C GLN A 254 -5.64 -13.17 -17.26
N GLU A 255 -5.68 -14.35 -16.64
CA GLU A 255 -6.92 -15.00 -16.21
C GLU A 255 -7.69 -14.12 -15.21
N PHE A 256 -6.99 -13.60 -14.20
CA PHE A 256 -7.59 -12.71 -13.21
C PHE A 256 -8.11 -11.41 -13.83
N LEU A 257 -7.31 -10.75 -14.67
CA LEU A 257 -7.71 -9.50 -15.32
C LEU A 257 -8.91 -9.73 -16.23
N ARG A 258 -8.94 -10.83 -16.98
CA ARG A 258 -10.10 -11.22 -17.78
C ARG A 258 -11.34 -11.44 -16.90
N LEU A 259 -11.22 -12.19 -15.80
CA LEU A 259 -12.32 -12.43 -14.86
C LEU A 259 -12.92 -11.12 -14.34
N ILE A 260 -12.07 -10.16 -13.96
CA ILE A 260 -12.53 -8.85 -13.49
C ILE A 260 -13.27 -8.11 -14.60
N LEU A 261 -12.64 -7.96 -15.77
CA LEU A 261 -13.18 -7.15 -16.86
C LEU A 261 -14.50 -7.73 -17.40
N THR A 262 -14.65 -9.05 -17.47
CA THR A 262 -15.85 -9.68 -18.06
C THR A 262 -16.89 -10.12 -17.04
N GLY A 263 -16.51 -10.33 -15.77
CA GLY A 263 -17.39 -10.96 -14.77
C GLY A 263 -18.05 -10.00 -13.79
N THR A 264 -17.45 -8.82 -13.54
CA THR A 264 -17.78 -8.00 -12.35
C THR A 264 -18.66 -6.79 -12.63
N ASN A 265 -18.96 -6.49 -13.91
CA ASN A 265 -19.61 -5.26 -14.37
C ASN A 265 -18.83 -3.98 -14.01
N VAL A 266 -17.51 -4.10 -13.80
CA VAL A 266 -16.63 -2.95 -13.59
C VAL A 266 -16.61 -2.07 -14.83
N SER A 267 -16.73 -0.74 -14.67
CA SER A 267 -16.63 0.14 -15.83
C SER A 267 -15.16 0.34 -16.28
N GLU A 268 -14.25 0.45 -15.33
CA GLU A 268 -12.83 0.71 -15.59
C GLU A 268 -11.92 0.13 -14.50
N VAL A 269 -10.81 -0.50 -14.90
CA VAL A 269 -9.76 -0.99 -14.00
C VAL A 269 -8.50 -0.17 -14.18
N HIS A 270 -8.13 0.62 -13.16
CA HIS A 270 -6.83 1.26 -13.07
C HIS A 270 -5.81 0.27 -12.53
N VAL A 271 -4.60 0.28 -13.08
CA VAL A 271 -3.53 -0.63 -12.64
C VAL A 271 -2.32 0.16 -12.18
N LEU A 272 -1.84 -0.13 -10.97
CA LEU A 272 -0.60 0.41 -10.44
C LEU A 272 0.36 -0.74 -10.17
N ALA A 273 1.45 -0.80 -10.93
CA ALA A 273 2.50 -1.80 -10.73
C ALA A 273 3.81 -1.17 -10.25
N HIS A 274 4.46 -1.82 -9.30
CA HIS A 274 5.70 -1.35 -8.69
C HIS A 274 6.89 -2.24 -9.06
N SER A 275 8.03 -1.62 -9.41
CA SER A 275 9.32 -2.28 -9.60
C SER A 275 9.21 -3.51 -10.53
N MET A 276 9.64 -4.70 -10.09
CA MET A 276 9.60 -5.96 -10.85
C MET A 276 8.17 -6.41 -11.21
N GLY A 277 7.14 -5.95 -10.50
CA GLY A 277 5.73 -6.18 -10.89
C GLY A 277 5.41 -5.59 -12.27
N ASN A 278 6.17 -4.59 -12.72
CA ASN A 278 6.04 -4.06 -14.07
C ASN A 278 6.51 -5.03 -15.16
N ARG A 279 7.36 -6.02 -14.85
CA ARG A 279 7.69 -7.08 -15.82
C ARG A 279 6.47 -7.94 -16.11
N LEU A 280 5.82 -8.42 -15.04
CA LEU A 280 4.56 -9.16 -15.10
C LEU A 280 3.51 -8.36 -15.88
N LEU A 281 3.30 -7.10 -15.49
CA LEU A 281 2.30 -6.24 -16.13
C LEU A 281 2.60 -6.01 -17.62
N THR A 282 3.84 -5.67 -17.95
CA THR A 282 4.25 -5.36 -19.33
C THR A 282 4.12 -6.57 -20.24
N GLU A 283 4.53 -7.75 -19.77
CA GLU A 283 4.40 -9.01 -20.51
C GLU A 283 2.93 -9.40 -20.67
N ALA A 284 2.17 -9.40 -19.57
CA ALA A 284 0.76 -9.78 -19.59
C ALA A 284 -0.09 -8.88 -20.50
N LEU A 285 0.05 -7.55 -20.40
CA LEU A 285 -0.74 -6.63 -21.22
C LEU A 285 -0.29 -6.57 -22.68
N ALA A 286 0.97 -6.87 -22.98
CA ALA A 286 1.40 -6.89 -24.37
C ALA A 286 0.89 -8.13 -25.14
N ASP A 287 0.63 -9.22 -24.42
CA ASP A 287 0.17 -10.50 -24.99
C ASP A 287 -1.33 -10.77 -24.70
N PHE A 288 -2.03 -9.84 -24.06
CA PHE A 288 -3.47 -9.86 -23.85
C PHE A 288 -4.11 -8.58 -24.37
N ASP A 289 -4.90 -8.71 -25.44
CA ASP A 289 -5.68 -7.62 -26.01
C ASP A 289 -7.03 -7.51 -25.29
N THR A 290 -7.16 -6.52 -24.41
CA THR A 290 -8.42 -6.29 -23.68
C THR A 290 -9.50 -5.66 -24.57
N THR A 291 -9.14 -5.12 -25.74
CA THR A 291 -10.11 -4.50 -26.67
C THR A 291 -10.88 -5.54 -27.48
N SER A 292 -10.41 -6.79 -27.51
CA SER A 292 -11.12 -7.91 -28.14
C SER A 292 -12.09 -8.64 -27.20
N LEU A 293 -12.26 -8.15 -25.96
CA LEU A 293 -13.23 -8.70 -25.02
C LEU A 293 -14.68 -8.36 -25.46
N PRO A 294 -15.71 -9.08 -24.96
CA PRO A 294 -17.12 -8.76 -25.23
C PRO A 294 -17.47 -7.29 -24.96
N GLU A 295 -18.42 -6.73 -25.71
CA GLU A 295 -18.78 -5.30 -25.69
C GLU A 295 -19.22 -4.79 -24.30
N ASP A 296 -19.76 -5.67 -23.46
CA ASP A 296 -20.19 -5.40 -22.08
C ASP A 296 -19.06 -5.52 -21.04
N SER A 297 -17.83 -5.80 -21.48
CA SER A 297 -16.66 -5.86 -20.61
C SER A 297 -16.22 -4.48 -20.14
N GLY A 298 -15.67 -4.43 -18.92
CA GLY A 298 -14.92 -3.28 -18.46
C GLY A 298 -13.69 -3.01 -19.32
N ARG A 299 -13.15 -1.78 -19.21
CA ARG A 299 -11.93 -1.37 -19.93
C ARG A 299 -10.73 -1.17 -18.99
N LEU A 300 -9.53 -1.14 -19.56
CA LEU A 300 -8.35 -0.66 -18.84
C LEU A 300 -8.36 0.87 -18.77
N GLY A 301 -8.26 1.37 -17.55
CA GLY A 301 -8.15 2.80 -17.28
C GLY A 301 -6.72 3.29 -17.36
N GLN A 302 -6.32 4.01 -16.32
CA GLN A 302 -4.93 4.45 -16.14
C GLN A 302 -4.02 3.29 -15.75
N VAL A 303 -2.92 3.13 -16.47
CA VAL A 303 -1.85 2.17 -16.18
C VAL A 303 -0.62 2.94 -15.70
N VAL A 304 -0.27 2.74 -14.43
CA VAL A 304 0.82 3.43 -13.74
C VAL A 304 1.99 2.47 -13.53
N PHE A 305 3.10 2.77 -14.18
CA PHE A 305 4.38 2.08 -14.04
C PHE A 305 5.25 2.81 -13.03
N ALA A 306 5.26 2.37 -11.77
CA ALA A 306 6.09 2.97 -10.73
C ALA A 306 7.46 2.29 -10.66
N ALA A 307 8.52 3.06 -10.95
CA ALA A 307 9.91 2.61 -10.98
C ALA A 307 10.11 1.27 -11.74
N PRO A 308 9.63 1.12 -12.98
CA PRO A 308 9.59 -0.18 -13.66
C PRO A 308 10.97 -0.80 -13.82
N ASP A 309 11.15 -1.96 -13.19
CA ASP A 309 12.31 -2.82 -13.41
C ASP A 309 12.09 -3.68 -14.65
N VAL A 310 12.01 -3.04 -15.82
CA VAL A 310 11.90 -3.70 -17.13
C VAL A 310 13.07 -3.19 -17.96
N ASP A 311 13.66 -4.04 -18.80
CA ASP A 311 14.62 -3.55 -19.81
C ASP A 311 13.96 -2.43 -20.65
N ALA A 312 14.67 -1.30 -20.80
CA ALA A 312 14.09 -0.10 -21.42
C ALA A 312 13.74 -0.30 -22.90
N GLU A 313 14.46 -1.15 -23.63
CA GLU A 313 14.17 -1.45 -25.03
C GLU A 313 12.98 -2.42 -25.13
N VAL A 314 12.95 -3.45 -24.28
CA VAL A 314 11.78 -4.35 -24.16
C VAL A 314 10.52 -3.54 -23.84
N PHE A 315 10.59 -2.64 -22.87
CA PHE A 315 9.46 -1.79 -22.49
C PHE A 315 8.98 -0.93 -23.68
N ARG A 316 9.89 -0.24 -24.37
CA ARG A 316 9.53 0.57 -25.57
C ARG A 316 8.88 -0.26 -26.67
N ARG A 317 9.36 -1.48 -26.93
CA ARG A 317 8.77 -2.37 -27.95
C ARG A 317 7.38 -2.86 -27.59
N ARG A 318 7.08 -3.01 -26.31
CA ARG A 318 5.80 -3.55 -25.79
C ARG A 318 4.77 -2.46 -25.54
N LEU A 319 5.19 -1.26 -25.14
CA LEU A 319 4.34 -0.12 -24.80
C LEU A 319 3.25 0.20 -25.84
N PRO A 320 3.47 0.22 -27.16
CA PRO A 320 2.41 0.54 -28.12
C PRO A 320 1.21 -0.43 -28.07
N ARG A 321 1.41 -1.69 -27.64
CA ARG A 321 0.29 -2.63 -27.46
C ARG A 321 -0.51 -2.28 -26.21
N ILE A 322 0.17 -1.89 -25.15
CA ILE A 322 -0.44 -1.51 -23.86
C ILE A 322 -1.17 -0.16 -23.97
N ALA A 323 -0.53 0.84 -24.57
CA ALA A 323 -1.08 2.19 -24.71
C ALA A 323 -2.33 2.25 -25.61
N ARG A 324 -2.50 1.30 -26.54
CA ARG A 324 -3.70 1.24 -27.40
C ARG A 324 -4.95 0.75 -26.67
N GLN A 325 -4.80 0.06 -25.54
CA GLN A 325 -5.92 -0.55 -24.81
C GLN A 325 -6.20 0.11 -23.46
N ALA A 326 -5.28 0.95 -22.96
CA ALA A 326 -5.43 1.72 -21.73
C ALA A 326 -5.93 3.15 -22.01
N ALA A 327 -6.71 3.72 -21.09
CA ALA A 327 -7.10 5.13 -21.16
C ALA A 327 -5.91 6.09 -21.03
N GLY A 328 -4.85 5.66 -20.35
CA GLY A 328 -3.59 6.40 -20.24
C GLY A 328 -2.49 5.54 -19.64
N CYS A 329 -1.24 5.87 -19.95
CA CYS A 329 -0.05 5.23 -19.38
C CYS A 329 0.84 6.30 -18.77
N THR A 330 1.21 6.15 -17.50
CA THR A 330 2.16 7.04 -16.80
C THR A 330 3.31 6.22 -16.23
N LEU A 331 4.55 6.67 -16.45
CA LEU A 331 5.75 6.07 -15.86
C LEU A 331 6.37 7.05 -14.87
N TYR A 332 6.59 6.61 -13.63
CA TYR A 332 7.39 7.35 -12.66
C TYR A 332 8.80 6.77 -12.60
N ALA A 333 9.77 7.53 -13.10
CA ALA A 333 11.18 7.17 -13.10
C ALA A 333 11.85 7.62 -11.79
N SER A 334 12.77 6.80 -11.27
CA SER A 334 13.53 7.10 -10.06
C SER A 334 14.91 6.50 -10.10
N SER A 335 15.92 7.32 -9.82
CA SER A 335 17.32 6.88 -9.69
C SER A 335 17.68 6.39 -8.29
N VAL A 336 16.84 6.65 -7.29
CA VAL A 336 17.11 6.42 -5.85
C VAL A 336 16.63 5.05 -5.35
N ASP A 337 15.82 4.35 -6.15
CA ASP A 337 15.21 3.08 -5.72
C ASP A 337 16.26 1.97 -5.55
N ARG A 338 16.29 1.37 -4.35
CA ARG A 338 17.15 0.22 -4.00
C ARG A 338 16.84 -0.99 -4.88
N ALA A 339 15.60 -1.12 -5.36
CA ALA A 339 15.19 -2.13 -6.32
C ALA A 339 15.93 -2.01 -7.65
N LEU A 340 15.96 -0.79 -8.19
CA LEU A 340 16.68 -0.48 -9.41
C LEU A 340 18.19 -0.52 -9.19
N ALA A 341 18.68 -0.22 -7.98
CA ALA A 341 20.09 -0.43 -7.64
C ALA A 341 20.47 -1.93 -7.68
N ALA A 342 19.69 -2.80 -7.07
CA ALA A 342 19.91 -4.26 -7.09
C ALA A 342 19.79 -4.83 -8.52
N SER A 343 18.81 -4.35 -9.29
CA SER A 343 18.66 -4.68 -10.70
C SER A 343 19.86 -4.22 -11.53
N ARG A 344 20.36 -2.98 -11.33
CA ARG A 344 21.52 -2.43 -12.06
C ARG A 344 22.78 -3.27 -11.87
N THR A 345 23.00 -3.85 -10.70
CA THR A 345 24.17 -4.71 -10.46
C THR A 345 24.10 -6.04 -11.22
N LEU A 346 22.88 -6.50 -11.54
CA LEU A 346 22.62 -7.78 -12.21
C LEU A 346 22.29 -7.62 -13.70
N ALA A 347 21.84 -6.44 -14.12
CA ALA A 347 21.39 -6.14 -15.47
C ALA A 347 22.49 -5.49 -16.29
N ALA A 348 22.74 -6.01 -17.49
CA ALA A 348 23.67 -5.41 -18.44
C ALA A 348 23.10 -4.17 -19.18
N ALA A 349 21.80 -3.88 -19.05
CA ALA A 349 21.09 -2.90 -19.85
C ALA A 349 20.27 -1.89 -19.00
N PRO A 350 20.04 -0.65 -19.50
CA PRO A 350 19.23 0.35 -18.81
C PRO A 350 17.80 -0.11 -18.51
N ARG A 351 17.28 0.29 -17.35
CA ARG A 351 15.89 -0.03 -16.95
C ARG A 351 14.93 1.10 -17.30
N ALA A 352 13.70 0.75 -17.63
CA ALA A 352 12.66 1.72 -17.98
C ALA A 352 12.36 2.72 -16.86
N GLY A 353 12.49 2.29 -15.60
CA GLY A 353 12.29 3.15 -14.43
C GLY A 353 13.49 4.01 -14.06
N GLN A 354 14.58 3.97 -14.82
CA GLN A 354 15.78 4.75 -14.52
C GLN A 354 15.62 6.22 -14.95
N ALA A 355 15.75 7.15 -14.01
CA ALA A 355 15.78 8.58 -14.28
C ALA A 355 17.13 9.06 -14.88
N GLY A 356 17.23 10.34 -15.24
CA GLY A 356 18.44 10.94 -15.81
C GLY A 356 18.67 10.54 -17.27
N ALA A 357 19.92 10.28 -17.66
CA ALA A 357 20.28 10.03 -19.06
C ALA A 357 19.61 8.80 -19.70
N GLY A 358 19.09 7.88 -18.88
CA GLY A 358 18.39 6.67 -19.33
C GLY A 358 16.86 6.79 -19.37
N ILE A 359 16.31 7.98 -19.11
CA ILE A 359 14.87 8.19 -18.99
C ILE A 359 14.13 7.77 -20.28
N VAL A 360 13.04 7.03 -20.11
CA VAL A 360 12.23 6.56 -21.24
C VAL A 360 11.18 7.60 -21.58
N VAL A 361 11.26 8.17 -22.79
CA VAL A 361 10.20 9.00 -23.38
C VAL A 361 9.69 8.28 -24.63
N ALA A 362 8.38 8.14 -24.76
CA ALA A 362 7.76 7.44 -25.88
C ALA A 362 6.33 7.92 -26.13
N PRO A 363 5.82 7.83 -27.38
CA PRO A 363 4.42 8.15 -27.68
C PRO A 363 3.45 7.28 -26.87
N GLY A 364 2.38 7.90 -26.36
CA GLY A 364 1.38 7.23 -25.53
C GLY A 364 1.81 6.97 -24.09
N LEU A 365 2.92 7.58 -23.64
CA LEU A 365 3.41 7.48 -22.26
C LEU A 365 3.71 8.85 -21.67
N ASP A 366 3.10 9.13 -20.53
CA ASP A 366 3.45 10.27 -19.69
C ASP A 366 4.59 9.88 -18.75
N THR A 367 5.81 10.29 -19.09
CA THR A 367 6.98 10.03 -18.25
C THR A 367 7.17 11.14 -17.23
N VAL A 368 7.23 10.79 -15.95
CA VAL A 368 7.49 11.68 -14.82
C VAL A 368 8.82 11.28 -14.17
N ASP A 369 9.81 12.16 -14.25
CA ASP A 369 11.04 12.08 -13.48
C ASP A 369 10.75 12.47 -12.03
N ALA A 370 10.74 11.47 -11.17
CA ALA A 370 10.62 11.60 -9.75
C ALA A 370 11.94 11.24 -9.05
N GLY A 371 13.10 11.30 -9.74
CA GLY A 371 14.41 10.99 -9.16
C GLY A 371 14.89 11.96 -8.07
N ALA A 372 14.33 13.18 -8.02
CA ALA A 372 14.54 14.13 -6.91
C ALA A 372 13.63 13.83 -5.69
N LEU A 373 12.67 12.92 -5.85
CA LEU A 373 11.72 12.49 -4.85
C LEU A 373 11.96 11.01 -4.52
N ASP A 374 11.65 10.57 -3.30
CA ASP A 374 11.57 9.12 -3.08
C ASP A 374 10.28 8.61 -3.73
N THR A 375 10.40 7.89 -4.85
CA THR A 375 9.28 7.17 -5.48
C THR A 375 8.90 5.90 -4.75
N GLY A 376 9.54 5.63 -3.61
CA GLY A 376 9.29 4.51 -2.74
C GLY A 376 7.83 4.49 -2.28
N LEU A 377 6.95 3.97 -3.13
CA LEU A 377 5.67 3.39 -2.74
C LEU A 377 5.89 2.23 -1.77
N MET A 378 7.12 1.77 -1.55
CA MET A 378 7.53 0.82 -0.51
C MET A 378 8.37 1.42 0.63
N GLY A 379 8.51 2.74 0.63
CA GLY A 379 8.83 3.54 1.80
C GLY A 379 10.22 4.09 1.87
N HIS A 380 10.34 5.42 2.00
CA HIS A 380 11.34 6.12 2.80
C HIS A 380 11.03 7.65 2.80
N SER A 381 10.30 8.11 3.82
CA SER A 381 10.32 9.51 4.37
C SER A 381 9.66 10.63 3.54
N TYR A 382 8.46 11.05 3.97
CA TYR A 382 7.93 12.39 3.70
C TYR A 382 7.50 13.01 5.05
N VAL A 383 8.40 13.77 5.66
CA VAL A 383 8.01 14.73 6.70
C VAL A 383 8.76 16.02 6.42
N GLY A 384 8.01 17.04 6.05
CA GLY A 384 8.51 18.39 5.86
C GLY A 384 8.72 18.71 4.39
N ASP A 385 7.77 19.49 3.87
CA ASP A 385 7.70 20.12 2.55
C ASP A 385 7.71 19.18 1.33
N HIS A 386 6.93 19.55 0.30
CA HIS A 386 6.86 18.96 -1.04
C HIS A 386 5.75 17.92 -1.32
N THR A 387 4.95 18.27 -2.33
CA THR A 387 3.81 17.55 -2.89
C THR A 387 4.26 16.24 -3.55
N SER A 388 3.57 15.14 -3.23
CA SER A 388 4.02 13.76 -3.44
C SER A 388 3.65 13.17 -4.80
N VAL A 389 4.33 12.09 -5.22
CA VAL A 389 3.91 11.21 -6.32
C VAL A 389 2.46 10.75 -6.15
N LEU A 390 2.01 10.54 -4.91
CA LEU A 390 0.61 10.16 -4.62
C LEU A 390 -0.37 11.28 -4.93
N ALA A 391 -0.01 12.56 -4.72
CA ALA A 391 -0.87 13.68 -5.12
C ALA A 391 -1.00 13.78 -6.65
N ASP A 392 0.06 13.46 -7.39
CA ASP A 392 0.01 13.37 -8.85
C ASP A 392 -0.86 12.19 -9.32
N VAL A 393 -0.67 11.00 -8.74
CA VAL A 393 -1.51 9.82 -8.99
C VAL A 393 -2.97 10.10 -8.62
N TYR A 394 -3.23 10.84 -7.55
CA TYR A 394 -4.59 11.26 -7.18
C TYR A 394 -5.22 12.13 -8.28
N GLY A 395 -4.50 13.14 -8.78
CA GLY A 395 -4.96 13.98 -9.90
C GLY A 395 -5.16 13.16 -11.19
N LEU A 396 -4.30 12.18 -11.44
CA LEU A 396 -4.40 11.28 -12.59
C LEU A 396 -5.63 10.38 -12.49
N LEU A 397 -5.81 9.64 -11.40
CA LEU A 397 -6.85 8.62 -11.28
C LEU A 397 -8.22 9.24 -11.04
N ARG A 398 -8.32 10.26 -10.17
CA ARG A 398 -9.63 10.79 -9.76
C ARG A 398 -10.15 11.88 -10.69
N GLN A 399 -9.25 12.64 -11.31
CA GLN A 399 -9.62 13.81 -12.12
C GLN A 399 -9.26 13.65 -13.60
N ALA A 400 -8.62 12.53 -13.99
CA ALA A 400 -8.14 12.29 -15.36
C ALA A 400 -7.34 13.48 -15.92
N LEU A 401 -6.59 14.17 -15.05
CA LEU A 401 -5.86 15.37 -15.46
C LEU A 401 -4.68 14.99 -16.36
N PRO A 402 -4.50 15.67 -17.50
CA PRO A 402 -3.27 15.52 -18.27
C PRO A 402 -2.09 16.04 -17.45
N PRO A 403 -0.86 15.58 -17.71
CA PRO A 403 0.33 15.98 -16.94
C PRO A 403 0.53 17.49 -16.79
N SER A 404 0.19 18.27 -17.82
CA SER A 404 0.29 19.73 -17.81
C SER A 404 -0.61 20.44 -16.79
N ARG A 405 -1.62 19.73 -16.27
CA ARG A 405 -2.56 20.23 -15.26
C ARG A 405 -2.38 19.55 -13.91
N ARG A 406 -1.48 18.57 -13.79
CA ARG A 406 -1.19 17.92 -12.51
C ARG A 406 -0.23 18.79 -11.70
N PHE A 407 -0.47 18.84 -10.40
CA PHE A 407 0.21 19.78 -9.51
C PHE A 407 1.72 19.48 -9.44
N GLY A 408 2.54 20.53 -9.56
CA GLY A 408 3.99 20.43 -9.34
C GLY A 408 4.79 19.86 -10.52
N LEU A 409 4.14 19.42 -11.59
CA LEU A 409 4.81 18.94 -12.80
C LEU A 409 5.17 20.09 -13.74
N VAL A 410 6.40 20.05 -14.24
CA VAL A 410 6.84 20.90 -15.35
C VAL A 410 7.33 20.07 -16.52
N SER A 411 7.11 20.56 -17.73
CA SER A 411 7.60 19.91 -18.94
C SER A 411 9.10 20.15 -19.12
N VAL A 412 9.84 19.10 -19.43
CA VAL A 412 11.28 19.14 -19.72
C VAL A 412 11.53 18.57 -21.13
N PRO A 413 12.21 19.30 -22.02
CA PRO A 413 12.53 18.82 -23.37
C PRO A 413 13.40 17.56 -23.37
N HIS A 414 13.14 16.66 -24.32
CA HIS A 414 13.91 15.44 -24.56
C HIS A 414 14.03 15.17 -26.07
N ALA A 415 15.04 14.42 -26.51
CA ALA A 415 15.23 14.11 -27.93
C ALA A 415 14.00 13.42 -28.56
N ASP A 416 13.34 12.56 -27.79
CA ASP A 416 12.14 11.82 -28.19
C ASP A 416 10.81 12.53 -27.82
N GLY A 417 10.83 13.82 -27.46
CA GLY A 417 9.65 14.61 -27.12
C GLY A 417 9.82 15.43 -25.84
N SER A 418 9.00 15.17 -24.83
CA SER A 418 9.11 15.82 -23.52
C SER A 418 8.75 14.83 -22.41
N TYR A 419 9.40 14.98 -21.26
CA TYR A 419 8.98 14.34 -20.02
C TYR A 419 8.58 15.40 -19.00
N TRP A 420 8.12 14.96 -17.83
CA TRP A 420 7.69 15.82 -16.73
C TRP A 420 8.62 15.65 -15.55
N SER A 421 8.87 16.70 -14.79
CA SER A 421 9.64 16.61 -13.54
C SER A 421 8.97 17.42 -12.45
N PHE A 422 9.15 17.01 -11.20
CA PHE A 422 8.74 17.81 -10.06
C PHE A 422 9.74 18.94 -9.86
N GLN A 423 9.27 20.20 -9.93
CA GLN A 423 10.13 21.32 -9.56
C GLN A 423 10.24 21.48 -8.04
N PRO A 424 11.43 21.73 -7.49
CA PRO A 424 11.54 22.25 -6.13
C PRO A 424 10.86 23.62 -6.09
N GLN A 425 9.78 23.73 -5.31
CA GLN A 425 9.15 25.02 -5.05
C GLN A 425 10.10 25.85 -4.17
N LYS A 426 10.31 27.12 -4.55
CA LYS A 426 11.11 28.09 -3.79
C LYS A 426 10.42 28.50 -2.50
#